data_AF-A0A518HPK3-F1
#
_entry.id   AF-A0A518HPK3-F1
#
_cell.length_a   1.000
_cell.length_b   1.000
_cell.length_c   1.000
_cell.angle_alpha   90.00
_cell.angle_beta   90.00
_cell.angle_gamma   90.00
#
_symmetry.space_group_name_H-M   'P 1'
#
loop_
_entity.id
_entity.type
_entity.pdbx_description
1 polymer ?
#
loop_
_entity_poly.entity_id
_entity_poly.type
_entity_poly.pdbx_seq_one_letter_code
_entity_poly.pdbx_strand_id
1 'polypeptide(L)'
;MATGNPYETPNVSHSITPSRRTVTVKRLDVMSCGVMLGVLYAIIGLFVGGLVTLMALGGMAAQGGDAMAGLIGGIGAIILMPLFYGFGGFIGGVIGALLYNLCATFVGGIKFDLE
;
A
#
# COMPACT_ATOMS: atom_id res chain seq x y z
N MET A 1 11.37 40.42 50.64
CA MET A 1 12.38 40.51 49.58
C MET A 1 12.53 39.12 49.00
N ALA A 2 12.01 38.87 47.80
CA ALA A 2 12.06 37.54 47.18
C ALA A 2 13.48 37.27 46.67
N THR A 3 14.12 36.24 47.20
CA THR A 3 15.44 35.75 46.78
C THR A 3 15.29 34.92 45.50
N GLY A 4 15.32 35.59 44.34
CA GLY A 4 15.39 34.91 43.03
C GLY A 4 16.76 34.26 42.85
N ASN A 5 16.80 33.05 42.27
CA ASN A 5 18.03 32.32 42.03
C ASN A 5 18.85 33.00 40.92
N PRO A 6 20.10 33.43 41.16
CA PRO A 6 20.91 34.13 40.16
C PRO A 6 21.33 33.24 38.97
N TYR A 7 21.08 31.93 39.03
CA TYR A 7 21.34 30.96 37.95
C TYR A 7 20.08 30.53 37.19
N GLU A 8 18.94 31.16 37.43
CA GLU A 8 17.72 30.88 36.68
C GLU A 8 17.90 31.36 35.24
N THR A 9 18.09 30.41 34.32
CA THR A 9 18.07 30.71 32.89
C THR A 9 16.65 31.15 32.52
N PRO A 10 16.47 32.17 31.65
CA PRO A 10 15.14 32.56 31.19
C PRO A 10 14.38 31.31 30.75
N ASN A 11 13.21 31.06 31.33
CA ASN A 11 12.32 29.98 30.90
C ASN A 11 11.77 30.36 29.52
N VAL A 12 12.57 30.12 28.48
CA VAL A 12 12.16 30.31 27.10
C VAL A 12 11.19 29.19 26.79
N SER A 13 9.90 29.51 26.84
CA SER A 13 8.85 28.60 26.43
C SER A 13 9.04 28.33 24.95
N HIS A 14 9.62 27.19 24.58
CA HIS A 14 9.67 26.76 23.20
C HIS A 14 8.23 26.50 22.74
N SER A 15 7.57 27.49 22.15
CA SER A 15 6.32 27.27 21.44
C SER A 15 6.65 26.44 20.20
N ILE A 16 6.53 25.12 20.31
CA ILE A 16 6.57 24.22 19.15
C ILE A 16 5.30 24.49 18.36
N THR A 17 5.32 25.49 17.47
CA THR A 17 4.28 25.65 16.47
C THR A 17 4.51 24.53 15.45
N PRO A 18 3.61 23.53 15.33
CA PRO A 18 3.74 22.52 14.28
C PRO A 18 3.66 23.26 12.93
N SER A 19 4.79 23.36 12.24
CA SER A 19 4.88 23.96 10.92
C SER A 19 4.29 22.96 9.93
N ARG A 20 3.00 23.07 9.64
CA ARG A 20 2.35 22.29 8.58
C ARG A 20 3.03 22.64 7.25
N ARG A 21 3.84 21.73 6.71
CA ARG A 21 4.57 21.95 5.46
C ARG A 21 3.74 21.44 4.30
N THR A 22 3.22 22.35 3.50
CA THR A 22 2.57 21.99 2.23
C THR A 22 3.64 21.72 1.16
N VAL A 23 3.67 20.52 0.60
CA VAL A 23 4.57 20.09 -0.48
C VAL A 23 3.77 19.78 -1.73
N THR A 24 4.22 20.23 -2.89
CA THR A 24 3.59 19.90 -4.18
C THR A 24 4.37 18.80 -4.89
N VAL A 25 3.75 17.66 -5.13
CA VAL A 25 4.33 16.55 -5.88
C VAL A 25 4.06 16.76 -7.37
N LYS A 26 5.12 16.93 -8.15
CA LYS A 26 5.05 17.13 -9.61
C LYS A 26 5.37 15.88 -10.42
N ARG A 27 6.08 14.93 -9.82
CA ARG A 27 6.48 13.66 -10.45
C ARG A 27 6.43 12.54 -9.43
N LEU A 28 5.93 11.39 -9.86
CA LEU A 28 5.98 10.13 -9.16
C LEU A 28 7.03 9.23 -9.80
N ASP A 29 7.77 8.50 -8.96
CA ASP A 29 8.64 7.45 -9.44
C ASP A 29 7.80 6.26 -9.90
N VAL A 30 7.96 5.90 -11.18
CA VAL A 30 7.15 4.89 -11.85
C VAL A 30 7.40 3.51 -11.27
N MET A 31 8.66 3.21 -10.93
CA MET A 31 9.02 1.91 -10.35
C MET A 31 8.48 1.76 -8.94
N SER A 32 8.61 2.78 -8.10
CA SER A 32 8.04 2.77 -6.74
C SER A 32 6.52 2.58 -6.76
N CYS A 33 5.79 3.30 -7.62
CA CYS A 33 4.34 3.12 -7.76
C CYS A 33 3.96 1.73 -8.28
N GLY A 34 4.69 1.20 -9.26
CA GLY A 34 4.49 -0.14 -9.77
C GLY A 34 4.68 -1.21 -8.69
N VAL A 35 5.81 -1.18 -7.98
CA VAL A 35 6.08 -2.15 -6.91
C VAL A 35 5.08 -2.03 -5.77
N MET A 36 4.72 -0.82 -5.35
CA MET A 36 3.74 -0.59 -4.29
C MET A 36 2.37 -1.19 -4.63
N LEU A 37 1.84 -0.90 -5.82
CA LEU A 37 0.56 -1.47 -6.26
C LEU A 37 0.66 -2.96 -6.57
N GLY A 38 1.78 -3.43 -7.12
CA GLY A 38 2.00 -4.86 -7.37
C GLY A 38 2.01 -5.68 -6.08
N VAL A 39 2.71 -5.23 -5.05
CA VAL A 39 2.73 -5.89 -3.74
C VAL A 39 1.35 -5.84 -3.08
N LEU A 40 0.68 -4.68 -3.12
CA LEU A 40 -0.66 -4.54 -2.56
C LEU A 40 -1.66 -5.50 -3.22
N TYR A 41 -1.66 -5.58 -4.54
CA TYR A 41 -2.55 -6.49 -5.27
C TYR A 41 -2.14 -7.96 -5.11
N ALA A 42 -0.84 -8.27 -4.98
CA ALA A 42 -0.39 -9.63 -4.67
C ALA A 42 -0.92 -10.08 -3.30
N ILE A 43 -0.89 -9.23 -2.27
CA ILE A 43 -1.44 -9.55 -0.94
C ILE A 43 -2.95 -9.81 -1.02
N ILE A 44 -3.68 -8.98 -1.76
CA ILE A 44 -5.12 -9.19 -2.01
C ILE A 44 -5.34 -10.52 -2.74
N GLY A 45 -4.58 -10.78 -3.80
CA GLY A 45 -4.65 -12.02 -4.57
C GLY A 45 -4.34 -13.26 -3.72
N LEU A 46 -3.42 -13.16 -2.77
CA LEU A 46 -3.12 -14.23 -1.82
C LEU A 46 -4.30 -14.49 -0.87
N PHE A 47 -4.92 -13.43 -0.32
CA PHE A 47 -6.11 -13.56 0.52
C PHE A 47 -7.27 -14.23 -0.24
N VAL A 48 -7.52 -13.78 -1.48
CA VAL A 48 -8.56 -14.35 -2.34
C VAL A 48 -8.23 -15.79 -2.72
N GLY A 49 -6.99 -16.08 -3.13
CA GLY A 49 -6.54 -17.42 -3.48
C GLY A 49 -6.64 -18.40 -2.32
N GLY A 50 -6.34 -17.95 -1.10
CA GLY A 50 -6.54 -18.71 0.13
C GLY A 50 -8.01 -19.04 0.38
N LEU A 51 -8.91 -18.05 0.23
CA LEU A 51 -10.35 -18.29 0.37
C LEU A 51 -10.88 -19.27 -0.68
N VAL A 52 -10.49 -19.11 -1.94
CA VAL A 52 -10.87 -20.01 -3.04
C VAL A 52 -10.41 -21.44 -2.76
N THR A 53 -9.22 -21.61 -2.18
CA THR A 53 -8.69 -22.92 -1.80
C THR A 53 -9.51 -23.58 -0.71
N LEU A 54 -9.87 -22.84 0.34
CA LEU A 54 -10.74 -23.36 1.40
C LEU A 54 -12.11 -23.77 0.85
N MET A 55 -12.67 -22.97 -0.06
CA MET A 55 -13.95 -23.28 -0.73
C MET A 55 -13.84 -24.50 -1.65
N ALA A 56 -12.74 -24.65 -2.39
CA ALA A 56 -12.49 -25.81 -3.23
C ALA A 56 -12.39 -27.10 -2.40
N LEU A 57 -11.67 -27.06 -1.28
CA LEU A 57 -11.57 -28.19 -0.36
C LEU A 57 -12.92 -28.55 0.27
N GLY A 58 -13.65 -27.55 0.77
CA GLY A 58 -14.98 -27.77 1.37
C GLY A 58 -16.02 -28.26 0.35
N GLY A 59 -16.01 -27.72 -0.86
CA GLY A 59 -16.92 -28.11 -1.93
C GLY A 59 -16.67 -29.52 -2.48
N MET A 60 -15.41 -29.95 -2.52
CA MET A 60 -15.07 -31.34 -2.89
C MET A 60 -15.46 -32.32 -1.78
N ALA A 61 -15.21 -31.96 -0.51
CA ALA A 61 -15.62 -32.77 0.63
C ALA A 61 -17.15 -32.96 0.71
N ALA A 62 -17.93 -31.91 0.43
CA ALA A 62 -19.39 -31.97 0.44
C ALA A 62 -19.98 -32.83 -0.69
N GLN A 63 -19.28 -32.96 -1.82
CA GLN A 63 -19.72 -33.75 -2.98
C GLN A 63 -19.22 -35.20 -2.95
N GLY A 64 -18.50 -35.62 -1.89
CA GLY A 64 -17.86 -36.94 -1.83
C GLY A 64 -16.78 -37.13 -2.89
N GLY A 65 -16.25 -36.03 -3.43
CA GLY A 65 -15.23 -36.04 -4.47
C GLY A 65 -13.83 -36.27 -3.91
N ASP A 66 -12.88 -36.52 -4.81
CA ASP A 66 -11.48 -36.74 -4.43
C ASP A 66 -10.87 -35.47 -3.81
N ALA A 67 -10.53 -35.55 -2.52
CA ALA A 67 -9.89 -34.48 -1.77
C ALA A 67 -8.53 -34.08 -2.38
N MET A 68 -7.83 -35.00 -3.06
CA MET A 68 -6.57 -34.66 -3.75
C MET A 68 -6.78 -33.72 -4.92
N ALA A 69 -7.86 -33.89 -5.68
CA ALA A 69 -8.19 -32.97 -6.77
C ALA A 69 -8.52 -31.56 -6.25
N GLY A 70 -9.23 -31.45 -5.13
CA GLY A 70 -9.51 -30.18 -4.46
C GLY A 70 -8.24 -29.49 -3.94
N LEU A 71 -7.30 -30.26 -3.38
CA LEU A 71 -6.02 -29.75 -2.89
C LEU A 71 -5.13 -29.23 -4.01
N ILE A 72 -5.01 -29.97 -5.12
CA ILE A 72 -4.20 -29.56 -6.28
C ILE A 72 -4.77 -28.27 -6.90
N GLY A 73 -6.09 -28.19 -7.08
CA GLY A 73 -6.75 -26.99 -7.60
C GLY A 73 -6.59 -25.77 -6.67
N GLY A 74 -6.69 -25.99 -5.36
CA GLY A 74 -6.47 -24.95 -4.35
C GLY A 74 -5.03 -24.44 -4.31
N ILE A 75 -4.03 -25.32 -4.28
CA ILE A 75 -2.61 -24.92 -4.32
C ILE A 75 -2.32 -24.07 -5.57
N GLY A 76 -2.89 -24.46 -6.71
CA GLY A 76 -2.83 -23.65 -7.93
C GLY A 76 -3.41 -22.25 -7.73
N ALA A 77 -4.58 -22.12 -7.11
CA ALA A 77 -5.23 -20.84 -6.85
C ALA A 77 -4.41 -19.94 -5.88
N ILE A 78 -3.83 -20.49 -4.81
CA ILE A 78 -2.99 -19.74 -3.85
C ILE A 78 -1.74 -19.16 -4.49
N ILE A 79 -1.21 -19.78 -5.55
CA ILE A 79 0.01 -19.29 -6.22
C ILE A 79 -0.37 -18.38 -7.40
N LEU A 80 -1.31 -18.83 -8.23
CA LEU A 80 -1.65 -18.15 -9.48
C LEU A 80 -2.39 -16.84 -9.24
N MET A 81 -3.29 -16.78 -8.25
CA MET A 81 -4.03 -15.55 -7.94
C MET A 81 -3.13 -14.39 -7.51
N PRO A 82 -2.27 -14.52 -6.48
CA PRO A 82 -1.34 -13.44 -6.13
C PRO A 82 -0.39 -13.07 -7.26
N LEU A 83 0.06 -14.03 -8.08
CA LEU A 83 0.93 -13.74 -9.21
C LEU A 83 0.21 -12.90 -10.27
N PHE A 84 -1.01 -13.28 -10.65
CA PHE A 84 -1.79 -12.58 -11.67
C PHE A 84 -2.24 -11.19 -11.18
N TYR A 85 -2.78 -11.12 -9.96
CA TYR A 85 -3.18 -9.86 -9.35
C TYR A 85 -1.97 -8.95 -9.10
N GLY A 86 -0.87 -9.49 -8.59
CA GLY A 86 0.35 -8.72 -8.33
C GLY A 86 0.97 -8.16 -9.61
N PHE A 87 1.05 -8.97 -10.66
CA PHE A 87 1.56 -8.51 -11.96
C PHE A 87 0.63 -7.48 -12.61
N GLY A 88 -0.69 -7.69 -12.54
CA GLY A 88 -1.69 -6.72 -13.00
C GLY A 88 -1.62 -5.40 -12.22
N GLY A 89 -1.47 -5.46 -10.89
CA GLY A 89 -1.28 -4.30 -10.03
C GLY A 89 0.02 -3.56 -10.33
N PHE A 90 1.10 -4.28 -10.64
CA PHE A 90 2.37 -3.69 -11.03
C PHE A 90 2.24 -2.91 -12.34
N ILE A 91 1.68 -3.53 -13.37
CA ILE A 91 1.45 -2.87 -14.67
C ILE A 91 0.52 -1.67 -14.49
N GLY A 92 -0.58 -1.83 -13.75
CA GLY A 92 -1.51 -0.75 -13.44
C GLY A 92 -0.83 0.41 -12.72
N GLY A 93 0.06 0.13 -11.78
CA GLY A 93 0.82 1.16 -11.07
C GLY A 93 1.85 1.88 -11.93
N VAL A 94 2.55 1.16 -12.81
CA VAL A 94 3.46 1.74 -13.80
C VAL A 94 2.69 2.67 -14.74
N ILE A 95 1.60 2.19 -15.33
CA ILE A 95 0.76 2.98 -16.24
C ILE A 95 0.16 4.18 -15.51
N GLY A 96 -0.36 3.98 -14.29
CA GLY A 96 -0.94 5.04 -13.48
C GLY A 96 0.06 6.15 -13.15
N ALA A 97 1.30 5.79 -12.79
CA ALA A 97 2.36 6.76 -12.52
C ALA A 97 2.80 7.53 -13.78
N LEU A 98 2.86 6.85 -14.93
CA LEU A 98 3.15 7.50 -16.21
C LEU A 98 2.06 8.51 -16.58
N LEU A 99 0.78 8.12 -16.45
CA LEU A 99 -0.35 9.01 -16.68
C LEU A 99 -0.36 10.18 -15.69
N TYR A 100 -0.05 9.93 -14.42
CA TYR A 100 0.08 10.99 -13.43
C TYR A 100 1.16 12.00 -13.83
N ASN A 101 2.35 11.54 -14.20
CA ASN A 101 3.45 12.42 -14.60
C ASN A 101 3.08 13.27 -15.83
N LEU A 102 2.33 12.70 -16.77
CA LEU A 102 1.80 13.42 -17.92
C LEU A 102 0.78 14.49 -17.49
N CYS A 103 -0.24 14.10 -16.74
CA CYS A 103 -1.28 15.02 -16.23
C CYS A 103 -0.71 16.13 -15.35
N ALA A 104 0.28 15.82 -14.51
CA ALA A 104 0.95 16.76 -13.63
C ALA A 104 1.69 17.88 -14.39
N THR A 105 2.08 17.62 -15.65
CA THR A 105 2.67 18.65 -16.53
C THR A 105 1.65 19.73 -16.90
N PHE A 106 0.36 19.39 -16.99
CA PHE A 106 -0.71 20.32 -17.33
C PHE A 106 -1.31 21.02 -16.09
N VAL A 107 -1.47 20.30 -14.98
CA VAL A 107 -2.20 20.78 -13.79
C VAL A 107 -1.25 21.32 -12.71
N GLY A 108 0.06 21.10 -12.82
CA GLY A 108 1.06 21.58 -11.88
C GLY A 108 1.33 20.66 -10.66
N GLY A 109 0.71 19.48 -10.62
CA GLY A 109 0.89 18.47 -9.58
C GLY A 109 -0.17 18.47 -8.47
N ILE A 110 -0.02 17.58 -7.49
CA ILE A 110 -0.92 17.49 -6.31
C ILE A 110 -0.25 18.11 -5.09
N LYS A 111 -0.98 18.94 -4.35
CA LYS A 111 -0.55 19.50 -3.05
C LYS A 111 -0.85 18.52 -1.92
N PHE A 112 0.15 18.25 -1.11
CA PHE A 112 0.07 17.44 0.10
C PHE A 112 0.40 18.31 1.29
N ASP A 113 -0.39 18.21 2.35
CA ASP A 113 -0.02 18.75 3.66
C ASP A 113 0.71 17.65 4.43
N LEU A 114 1.98 17.89 4.73
CA LEU A 114 2.80 17.00 5.54
C LEU A 114 2.75 17.49 7.00
N GLU A 115 2.57 16.54 7.91
CA GLU A 115 2.74 16.72 9.36
C GLU A 115 4.20 16.46 9.78
#